data_AF-A0A2H6FW09-F1
#
_entry.id   AF-A0A2H6FW09-F1
#
_cell.length_a   1.000
_cell.length_b   1.000
_cell.length_c   1.000
_cell.angle_alpha   90.00
_cell.angle_beta   90.00
_cell.angle_gamma   90.00
#
_symmetry.space_group_name_H-M   'P 1'
#
loop_
_entity.id
_entity.type
_entity.pdbx_description
1 polymer ?
#
loop_
_entity_poly.entity_id
_entity_poly.type
_entity_poly.pdbx_seq_one_letter_code
_entity_poly.pdbx_strand_id
1 'polypeptide(L)'
;MKQSFISEEKIFDELKKAIVETLRCDEGAIKPESSLITDLGAESLDFLDINYRLEQAFGMKTARHFVLEHIEEMFGEGTAIDENGQLTEKAIELLKIRFGENMPDLSPGMDMDEVPSLITVQSMAGGIMDILDSLPEKCSNCGNSAWKSSDDGIHIRCGSCGENATFTNGDDLTKEWLTKIQ
;
A
#
# COMPACT_ATOMS: atom_id res chain seq x y z
N MET A 1 -15.02 0.37 -4.90
CA MET A 1 -16.04 0.13 -3.85
C MET A 1 -15.37 -0.66 -2.75
N LYS A 2 -15.64 -0.40 -1.46
CA LYS A 2 -15.03 -1.20 -0.40
C LYS A 2 -15.37 -2.68 -0.59
N GLN A 3 -14.35 -3.51 -0.76
CA GLN A 3 -14.54 -4.92 -1.04
C GLN A 3 -14.70 -5.70 0.28
N SER A 4 -15.43 -6.81 0.24
CA SER A 4 -15.65 -7.70 1.41
C SER A 4 -15.34 -9.16 1.09
N PHE A 5 -14.62 -9.40 0.00
CA PHE A 5 -14.32 -10.71 -0.56
C PHE A 5 -12.99 -11.28 -0.06
N ILE A 6 -12.04 -10.41 0.26
CA ILE A 6 -10.74 -10.72 0.85
C ILE A 6 -10.70 -10.04 2.22
N SER A 7 -10.48 -10.81 3.28
CA SER A 7 -10.43 -10.28 4.65
C SER A 7 -9.07 -9.67 4.97
N GLU A 8 -9.04 -8.77 5.94
CA GLU A 8 -7.81 -8.20 6.49
C GLU A 8 -6.86 -9.30 7.01
N GLU A 9 -7.40 -10.33 7.67
CA GLU A 9 -6.65 -11.51 8.10
C GLU A 9 -5.92 -12.17 6.92
N LYS A 10 -6.58 -12.34 5.76
CA LYS A 10 -5.95 -12.91 4.57
C LYS A 10 -4.85 -12.02 3.99
N ILE A 11 -5.03 -10.70 4.05
CA ILE A 11 -4.00 -9.75 3.64
C ILE A 11 -2.78 -9.89 4.55
N PHE A 12 -2.98 -9.94 5.87
CA PHE A 12 -1.90 -10.12 6.82
C PHE A 12 -1.20 -11.47 6.68
N ASP A 13 -1.93 -12.56 6.43
CA ASP A 13 -1.35 -13.89 6.21
C ASP A 13 -0.40 -13.89 5.01
N GLU A 14 -0.83 -13.35 3.86
CA GLU A 14 0.01 -13.30 2.66
C GLU A 14 1.18 -12.31 2.80
N LEU A 15 0.95 -11.19 3.49
CA LEU A 15 2.01 -10.24 3.82
C LEU A 15 3.09 -10.86 4.69
N LYS A 16 2.70 -11.57 5.76
CA LYS A 16 3.65 -12.29 6.62
C LYS A 16 4.46 -13.29 5.82
N LYS A 17 3.82 -14.09 4.96
CA LYS A 17 4.53 -15.03 4.08
C LYS A 17 5.54 -14.31 3.20
N ALA A 18 5.15 -13.23 2.54
CA ALA A 18 6.06 -12.46 1.68
C ALA A 18 7.26 -11.90 2.47
N ILE A 19 7.05 -11.39 3.68
CA ILE A 19 8.11 -10.89 4.57
C ILE A 19 9.04 -12.02 5.01
N VAL A 20 8.50 -13.16 5.48
CA VAL A 20 9.30 -14.32 5.90
C VAL A 20 10.14 -14.85 4.74
N GLU A 21 9.57 -14.95 3.54
CA GLU A 21 10.26 -15.46 2.36
C GLU A 21 11.39 -14.54 1.89
N THR A 22 11.20 -13.22 1.98
CA THR A 22 12.21 -12.24 1.57
C THR A 22 13.28 -12.06 2.65
N LEU A 23 12.89 -11.76 3.88
CA LEU A 23 13.81 -11.41 4.97
C LEU A 23 14.37 -12.63 5.71
N ARG A 24 13.80 -13.82 5.52
CA ARG A 24 14.16 -15.05 6.25
C ARG A 24 14.09 -14.90 7.77
N CYS A 25 13.19 -14.06 8.24
CA CYS A 25 12.93 -13.84 9.66
C CYS A 25 11.93 -14.87 10.23
N ASP A 26 11.82 -14.92 11.55
CA ASP A 26 10.80 -15.73 12.23
C ASP A 26 9.41 -15.09 12.06
N GLU A 27 8.43 -15.87 11.60
CA GLU A 27 7.04 -15.43 11.46
C GLU A 27 6.48 -14.89 12.79
N GLY A 28 6.89 -15.46 13.93
CA GLY A 28 6.49 -15.01 15.25
C GLY A 28 7.03 -13.63 15.65
N ALA A 29 8.05 -13.13 14.95
CA ALA A 29 8.58 -11.78 15.15
C ALA A 29 7.77 -10.69 14.44
N ILE A 30 6.92 -11.07 13.46
CA ILE A 30 6.18 -10.12 12.62
C ILE A 30 4.90 -9.69 13.33
N LYS A 31 4.88 -8.45 13.81
CA LYS A 31 3.71 -7.80 14.42
C LYS A 31 3.19 -6.67 13.53
N PRO A 32 1.89 -6.33 13.62
CA PRO A 32 1.32 -5.21 12.87
C PRO A 32 2.12 -3.91 13.04
N GLU A 33 2.58 -3.62 14.25
CA GLU A 33 3.36 -2.43 14.60
C GLU A 33 4.85 -2.50 14.23
N SER A 34 5.37 -3.67 13.83
CA SER A 34 6.79 -3.82 13.51
C SER A 34 7.19 -2.98 12.30
N SER A 35 8.23 -2.17 12.45
CA SER A 35 8.90 -1.51 11.32
C SER A 35 9.59 -2.56 10.46
N LEU A 36 9.35 -2.50 9.15
CA LEU A 36 10.00 -3.40 8.19
C LEU A 36 11.52 -3.22 8.22
N ILE A 37 12.01 -1.98 8.38
CA ILE A 37 13.45 -1.70 8.41
C ILE A 37 14.00 -1.87 9.83
N THR A 38 13.47 -1.14 10.81
CA THR A 38 14.08 -1.04 12.14
C THR A 38 13.96 -2.34 12.93
N ASP A 39 12.80 -3.02 12.84
CA ASP A 39 12.55 -4.22 13.64
C ASP A 39 12.85 -5.51 12.87
N LEU A 40 12.59 -5.53 11.55
CA LEU A 40 12.72 -6.74 10.73
C LEU A 40 13.95 -6.74 9.81
N GLY A 41 14.68 -5.61 9.73
CA GLY A 41 15.95 -5.53 9.01
C GLY A 41 15.83 -5.48 7.49
N ALA A 42 14.69 -5.04 6.95
CA ALA A 42 14.50 -4.88 5.52
C ALA A 42 15.40 -3.76 4.96
N GLU A 43 16.00 -4.03 3.81
CA GLU A 43 16.70 -3.06 2.97
C GLU A 43 15.77 -2.57 1.84
N SER A 44 16.15 -1.49 1.15
CA SER A 44 15.34 -0.90 0.06
C SER A 44 14.96 -1.91 -1.04
N LEU A 45 15.84 -2.88 -1.34
CA LEU A 45 15.58 -3.93 -2.33
C LEU A 45 14.54 -4.95 -1.85
N ASP A 46 14.46 -5.20 -0.55
CA ASP A 46 13.50 -6.17 0.00
C ASP A 46 12.06 -5.70 -0.20
N PHE A 47 11.80 -4.39 -0.18
CA PHE A 47 10.48 -3.83 -0.49
C PHE A 47 10.03 -4.20 -1.90
N LEU A 48 10.95 -4.21 -2.89
CA LEU A 48 10.61 -4.59 -4.26
C LEU A 48 10.20 -6.05 -4.34
N ASP A 49 10.93 -6.93 -3.64
CA ASP A 49 10.64 -8.36 -3.62
C ASP A 49 9.34 -8.69 -2.87
N ILE A 50 9.12 -8.06 -1.71
CA ILE A 50 7.88 -8.22 -0.93
C ILE A 50 6.68 -7.72 -1.74
N ASN A 51 6.78 -6.53 -2.33
CA ASN A 51 5.72 -5.99 -3.20
C ASN A 51 5.46 -6.93 -4.38
N TYR A 52 6.50 -7.42 -5.06
CA TYR A 52 6.34 -8.35 -6.17
C TYR A 52 5.60 -9.63 -5.78
N ARG A 53 5.94 -10.22 -4.62
CA ARG A 53 5.22 -11.40 -4.10
C ARG A 53 3.75 -11.12 -3.86
N LEU A 54 3.42 -9.97 -3.26
CA LEU A 54 2.04 -9.56 -3.02
C LEU A 54 1.27 -9.28 -4.31
N GLU A 55 1.91 -8.65 -5.30
CA GLU A 55 1.34 -8.45 -6.63
C GLU A 55 0.98 -9.78 -7.30
N GLN A 56 1.85 -10.80 -7.19
CA GLN A 56 1.57 -12.14 -7.70
C GLN A 56 0.45 -12.84 -6.91
N ALA A 57 0.43 -12.70 -5.58
CA ALA A 57 -0.55 -13.36 -4.73
C ALA A 57 -1.97 -12.81 -4.92
N PHE A 58 -2.12 -11.50 -5.06
CA PHE A 58 -3.44 -10.84 -5.15
C PHE A 58 -3.85 -10.48 -6.59
N GLY A 59 -2.95 -10.61 -7.57
CA GLY A 59 -3.22 -10.23 -8.95
C GLY A 59 -3.41 -8.72 -9.13
N MET A 60 -2.58 -7.92 -8.45
CA MET A 60 -2.67 -6.45 -8.42
C MET A 60 -1.31 -5.79 -8.70
N LYS A 61 -1.28 -4.45 -8.68
CA LYS A 61 -0.04 -3.66 -8.83
C LYS A 61 0.09 -2.67 -7.68
N THR A 62 1.16 -2.78 -6.90
CA THR A 62 1.43 -1.86 -5.80
C THR A 62 1.99 -0.53 -6.32
N ALA A 63 2.05 0.48 -5.44
CA ALA A 63 2.76 1.71 -5.75
C ALA A 63 4.25 1.42 -5.97
N ARG A 64 4.85 2.12 -6.93
CA ARG A 64 6.29 2.07 -7.21
C ARG A 64 7.01 3.28 -6.62
N HIS A 65 6.29 4.38 -6.46
CA HIS A 65 6.81 5.63 -5.93
C HIS A 65 6.17 5.92 -4.57
N PHE A 66 6.91 6.62 -3.72
CA PHE A 66 6.37 7.04 -2.45
C PHE A 66 5.43 8.24 -2.63
N VAL A 67 4.49 8.42 -1.70
CA VAL A 67 3.49 9.50 -1.78
C VAL A 67 4.11 10.90 -1.89
N LEU A 68 5.29 11.10 -1.29
CA LEU A 68 6.04 12.36 -1.38
C LEU A 68 6.45 12.69 -2.81
N GLU A 69 6.85 11.69 -3.60
CA GLU A 69 7.21 11.89 -5.01
C GLU A 69 6.00 12.36 -5.81
N HIS A 70 4.81 11.78 -5.56
CA HIS A 70 3.59 12.24 -6.22
C HIS A 70 3.14 13.64 -5.79
N ILE A 71 3.44 14.05 -4.55
CA ILE A 71 3.20 15.42 -4.09
C ILE A 71 4.08 16.39 -4.90
N GLU A 72 5.37 16.10 -5.07
CA GLU A 72 6.28 16.90 -5.90
C GLU A 72 5.82 16.94 -7.37
N GLU A 73 5.47 15.78 -7.96
CA GLU A 73 4.98 15.67 -9.34
C GLU A 73 3.70 16.51 -9.59
N MET A 74 2.78 16.54 -8.63
CA MET A 74 1.46 17.16 -8.81
C MET A 74 1.41 18.62 -8.37
N PHE A 75 2.18 19.00 -7.37
CA PHE A 75 2.09 20.33 -6.75
C PHE A 75 3.35 21.19 -6.94
N GLY A 76 4.43 20.61 -7.47
CA GLY A 76 5.66 21.31 -7.85
C GLY A 76 6.81 21.12 -6.86
N GLU A 77 8.03 21.26 -7.39
CA GLU A 77 9.29 21.09 -6.66
C GLU A 77 9.33 21.93 -5.38
N GLY A 78 9.69 21.30 -4.25
CA GLY A 78 9.78 21.96 -2.94
C GLY A 78 8.51 21.84 -2.10
N THR A 79 7.47 21.19 -2.61
CA THR A 79 6.19 21.10 -1.89
C THR A 79 6.24 20.06 -0.77
N ALA A 80 6.86 18.91 -1.01
CA ALA A 80 6.96 17.81 -0.07
C ALA A 80 8.31 17.80 0.67
N ILE A 81 9.38 18.12 -0.04
CA ILE A 81 10.76 18.06 0.43
C ILE A 81 11.43 19.41 0.17
N ASP A 82 12.05 20.00 1.19
CA ASP A 82 12.72 21.29 1.08
C ASP A 82 14.13 21.18 0.46
N GLU A 83 14.82 22.32 0.32
CA GLU A 83 16.17 22.41 -0.24
C GLU A 83 17.24 21.65 0.56
N ASN A 84 16.95 21.27 1.80
CA ASN A 84 17.85 20.50 2.67
C ASN A 84 17.54 19.00 2.64
N GLY A 85 16.59 18.55 1.81
CA GLY A 85 16.15 17.16 1.78
C GLY A 85 15.20 16.79 2.92
N GLN A 86 14.56 17.78 3.56
CA GLN A 86 13.73 17.57 4.74
C GLN A 86 12.23 17.70 4.43
N LEU A 87 11.40 16.98 5.18
CA LEU A 87 9.94 17.03 5.04
C LEU A 87 9.39 18.41 5.40
N THR A 88 8.58 18.97 4.50
CA THR A 88 7.87 20.24 4.73
C THR A 88 6.67 20.06 5.65
N GLU A 89 6.15 21.16 6.21
CA GLU A 89 4.88 21.14 6.94
C GLU A 89 3.72 20.58 6.09
N LYS A 90 3.73 20.87 4.78
CA LYS A 90 2.70 20.40 3.86
C LYS A 90 2.77 18.89 3.65
N ALA A 91 3.97 18.32 3.50
CA ALA A 91 4.15 16.87 3.46
C ALA A 91 3.58 16.21 4.70
N ILE A 92 3.90 16.74 5.89
CA ILE A 92 3.44 16.19 7.16
C ILE A 92 1.91 16.27 7.28
N GLU A 93 1.30 17.39 6.87
CA GLU A 93 -0.16 17.52 6.83
C GLU A 93 -0.80 16.44 5.94
N LEU A 94 -0.29 16.24 4.74
CA LEU A 94 -0.80 15.26 3.79
C LEU A 94 -0.59 13.82 4.27
N LEU A 95 0.58 13.51 4.82
CA LEU A 95 0.86 12.20 5.42
C LEU A 95 -0.10 11.93 6.61
N LYS A 96 -0.44 12.95 7.42
CA LYS A 96 -1.40 12.81 8.54
C LYS A 96 -2.79 12.50 8.03
N ILE A 97 -3.21 13.15 6.96
CA ILE A 97 -4.50 12.86 6.31
C ILE A 97 -4.50 11.44 5.73
N ARG A 98 -3.38 10.98 5.15
CA ARG A 98 -3.29 9.66 4.52
C ARG A 98 -3.32 8.52 5.54
N PHE A 99 -2.49 8.62 6.58
CA PHE A 99 -2.22 7.53 7.51
C PHE A 99 -3.00 7.63 8.83
N GLY A 100 -3.64 8.78 9.12
CA GLY A 100 -4.50 8.97 10.29
C GLY A 100 -3.74 8.91 11.62
N GLU A 101 -4.40 8.42 12.67
CA GLU A 101 -3.82 8.30 14.03
C GLU A 101 -2.80 7.15 14.17
N ASN A 102 -2.71 6.24 13.20
CA ASN A 102 -1.74 5.15 13.18
C ASN A 102 -0.38 5.58 12.60
N MET A 103 -0.15 6.89 12.55
CA MET A 103 1.05 7.47 11.97
C MET A 103 2.25 7.28 12.92
N PRO A 104 3.41 6.87 12.38
CA PRO A 104 4.70 7.00 13.06
C PRO A 104 5.01 8.46 13.41
N ASP A 105 5.93 8.70 14.35
CA ASP A 105 6.25 10.06 14.82
C ASP A 105 6.93 10.89 13.71
N LEU A 106 6.11 11.61 12.94
CA LEU A 106 6.51 12.44 11.79
C LEU A 106 6.45 13.92 12.18
N SER A 107 7.60 14.59 12.05
CA SER A 107 7.74 16.03 12.31
C SER A 107 8.29 16.77 11.09
N PRO A 108 7.90 18.05 10.88
CA PRO A 108 8.56 18.91 9.91
C PRO A 108 10.07 18.96 10.19
N GLY A 109 10.89 18.95 9.13
CA GLY A 109 12.35 18.92 9.25
C GLY A 109 12.96 17.52 9.39
N MET A 110 12.15 16.45 9.41
CA MET A 110 12.66 15.07 9.32
C MET A 110 13.37 14.83 7.99
N ASP A 111 14.48 14.10 8.01
CA ASP A 111 15.21 13.76 6.80
C ASP A 111 14.41 12.74 5.96
N MET A 112 14.35 12.95 4.64
CA MET A 112 13.63 12.04 3.74
C MET A 112 14.14 10.59 3.84
N ASP A 113 15.43 10.41 4.11
CA ASP A 113 16.05 9.09 4.26
C ASP A 113 15.55 8.33 5.50
N GLU A 114 14.97 9.03 6.49
CA GLU A 114 14.39 8.40 7.68
C GLU A 114 12.98 7.87 7.44
N VAL A 115 12.27 8.37 6.43
CA VAL A 115 10.86 8.04 6.17
C VAL A 115 10.60 6.55 5.90
N PRO A 116 11.42 5.84 5.12
CA PRO A 116 11.23 4.39 4.92
C PRO A 116 11.25 3.57 6.22
N SER A 117 11.96 4.04 7.26
CA SER A 117 12.03 3.34 8.56
C SER A 117 10.71 3.35 9.32
N LEU A 118 9.81 4.23 8.93
CA LEU A 118 8.49 4.40 9.52
C LEU A 118 7.46 3.42 8.94
N ILE A 119 7.79 2.70 7.86
CA ILE A 119 6.88 1.74 7.24
C ILE A 119 6.75 0.51 8.14
N THR A 120 5.55 0.32 8.68
CA THR A 120 5.18 -0.85 9.48
C THR A 120 4.47 -1.90 8.64
N VAL A 121 4.42 -3.13 9.15
CA VAL A 121 3.63 -4.23 8.57
C VAL A 121 2.17 -3.81 8.37
N GLN A 122 1.57 -3.14 9.36
CA GLN A 122 0.18 -2.67 9.28
C GLN A 122 -0.01 -1.59 8.23
N SER A 123 0.91 -0.63 8.12
CA SER A 123 0.83 0.42 7.09
C SER A 123 0.86 -0.18 5.68
N MET A 124 1.67 -1.23 5.49
CA MET A 124 1.78 -1.92 4.22
C MET A 124 0.51 -2.73 3.91
N ALA A 125 -0.03 -3.46 4.88
CA ALA A 125 -1.32 -4.16 4.75
C ALA A 125 -2.46 -3.19 4.39
N GLY A 126 -2.47 -1.99 4.98
CA GLY A 126 -3.42 -0.92 4.62
C GLY A 126 -3.29 -0.50 3.15
N GLY A 127 -2.07 -0.35 2.65
CA GLY A 127 -1.83 -0.06 1.22
C GLY A 127 -2.35 -1.15 0.28
N ILE A 128 -2.21 -2.42 0.66
CA ILE A 128 -2.80 -3.55 -0.08
C ILE A 128 -4.33 -3.48 -0.06
N MET A 129 -4.92 -3.22 1.12
CA MET A 129 -6.36 -3.10 1.27
C MET A 129 -6.94 -1.95 0.43
N ASP A 130 -6.25 -0.80 0.38
CA ASP A 130 -6.66 0.34 -0.45
C ASP A 130 -6.75 -0.02 -1.94
N ILE A 131 -5.80 -0.83 -2.43
CA ILE A 131 -5.83 -1.34 -3.81
C ILE A 131 -7.00 -2.28 -4.02
N LEU A 132 -7.23 -3.21 -3.10
CA LEU A 132 -8.37 -4.14 -3.19
C LEU A 132 -9.72 -3.40 -3.13
N ASP A 133 -9.83 -2.34 -2.33
CA ASP A 133 -11.01 -1.46 -2.22
C ASP A 133 -11.23 -0.59 -3.47
N SER A 134 -10.26 -0.56 -4.39
CA SER A 134 -10.44 0.02 -5.72
C SER A 134 -11.25 -0.88 -6.66
N LEU A 135 -11.73 -2.05 -6.20
CA LEU A 135 -12.57 -2.95 -7.00
C LEU A 135 -13.71 -2.16 -7.66
N PRO A 136 -13.90 -2.25 -8.99
CA PRO A 136 -14.98 -1.54 -9.66
C PRO A 136 -16.35 -2.17 -9.31
N GLU A 137 -17.41 -1.35 -9.29
CA GLU A 137 -18.77 -1.84 -8.99
C GLU A 137 -19.29 -2.87 -9.99
N LYS A 138 -18.76 -2.85 -11.21
CA LYS A 138 -19.13 -3.73 -12.32
C LYS A 138 -17.90 -4.40 -12.89
N CYS A 139 -18.06 -5.63 -13.35
CA CYS A 139 -17.02 -6.34 -14.08
C CYS A 139 -16.62 -5.57 -15.35
N SER A 140 -15.33 -5.24 -15.47
CA SER A 140 -14.76 -4.56 -16.63
C SER A 140 -14.93 -5.33 -17.94
N ASN A 141 -15.12 -6.66 -17.87
CA ASN A 141 -15.31 -7.51 -19.04
C ASN A 141 -16.80 -7.63 -19.45
N CYS A 142 -17.70 -8.01 -18.54
CA CYS A 142 -19.12 -8.28 -18.89
C CYS A 142 -20.14 -7.25 -18.37
N GLY A 143 -19.73 -6.26 -17.57
CA GLY A 143 -20.60 -5.22 -17.03
C GLY A 143 -21.50 -5.63 -15.86
N ASN A 144 -21.47 -6.90 -15.43
CA ASN A 144 -22.29 -7.40 -14.32
C ASN A 144 -21.66 -7.10 -12.95
N SER A 145 -22.49 -6.83 -11.96
CA SER A 145 -22.11 -6.66 -10.55
C SER A 145 -22.25 -7.97 -9.78
N ALA A 146 -21.45 -8.97 -10.16
CA ALA A 146 -21.54 -10.33 -9.64
C ALA A 146 -20.22 -10.83 -9.05
N TRP A 147 -19.44 -9.95 -8.41
CA TRP A 147 -18.16 -10.33 -7.81
C TRP A 147 -18.33 -11.38 -6.72
N LYS A 148 -17.36 -12.30 -6.63
CA LYS A 148 -17.26 -13.32 -5.60
C LYS A 148 -15.80 -13.57 -5.25
N SER A 149 -15.55 -14.04 -4.03
CA SER A 149 -14.25 -14.56 -3.63
C SER A 149 -13.98 -15.89 -4.35
N SER A 150 -12.73 -16.14 -4.69
CA SER A 150 -12.26 -17.41 -5.26
C SER A 150 -11.99 -18.43 -4.15
N ASP A 151 -11.81 -19.70 -4.51
CA ASP A 151 -11.64 -20.79 -3.53
C ASP A 151 -10.36 -20.65 -2.69
N ASP A 152 -9.37 -19.91 -3.17
CA ASP A 152 -8.12 -19.59 -2.45
C ASP A 152 -8.28 -18.47 -1.41
N GLY A 153 -9.39 -17.72 -1.44
CA GLY A 153 -9.65 -16.61 -0.53
C GLY A 153 -8.80 -15.36 -0.74
N ILE A 154 -8.00 -15.31 -1.82
CA ILE A 154 -7.08 -14.18 -2.11
C ILE A 154 -7.33 -13.56 -3.50
N HIS A 155 -8.17 -14.17 -4.33
CA HIS A 155 -8.59 -13.61 -5.61
C HIS A 155 -10.08 -13.29 -5.67
N ILE A 156 -10.44 -12.22 -6.36
CA ILE A 156 -11.83 -11.84 -6.67
C ILE A 156 -12.12 -12.16 -8.13
N ARG A 157 -13.24 -12.83 -8.40
CA ARG A 157 -13.69 -13.19 -9.75
C ARG A 157 -15.12 -12.79 -10.01
N CYS A 158 -15.44 -12.50 -11.26
CA CYS A 158 -16.81 -12.26 -11.68
C CYS A 158 -17.57 -13.60 -11.70
N GLY A 159 -18.66 -13.69 -10.95
CA GLY A 159 -19.56 -14.84 -10.94
C GLY A 159 -20.31 -15.07 -12.25
N SER A 160 -20.40 -14.06 -13.12
CA SER A 160 -21.10 -14.17 -14.42
C SER A 160 -20.20 -14.68 -15.55
N CYS A 161 -19.00 -14.13 -15.71
CA CYS A 161 -18.10 -14.50 -16.81
C CYS A 161 -16.80 -15.20 -16.37
N GLY A 162 -16.53 -15.30 -15.07
CA GLY A 162 -15.32 -15.93 -14.53
C GLY A 162 -14.06 -15.06 -14.55
N GLU A 163 -14.13 -13.84 -15.12
CA GLU A 163 -12.99 -12.93 -15.22
C GLU A 163 -12.43 -12.54 -13.84
N ASN A 164 -11.10 -12.41 -13.74
CA ASN A 164 -10.47 -11.87 -12.55
C ASN A 164 -10.79 -10.39 -12.39
N ALA A 165 -10.89 -9.94 -11.14
CA ALA A 165 -10.96 -8.52 -10.83
C ALA A 165 -9.68 -7.81 -11.30
N THR A 166 -9.86 -6.57 -11.75
CA THR A 166 -8.78 -5.65 -12.06
C THR A 166 -8.88 -4.45 -11.15
N PHE A 167 -7.77 -4.06 -10.54
CA PHE A 167 -7.69 -2.96 -9.59
C PHE A 167 -6.93 -1.78 -10.20
N THR A 168 -7.19 -0.58 -9.67
CA THR A 168 -6.35 0.60 -9.91
C THR A 168 -5.00 0.34 -9.26
N ASN A 169 -3.91 0.67 -9.94
CA ASN A 169 -2.58 0.48 -9.36
C ASN A 169 -2.31 1.50 -8.24
N GLY A 170 -1.34 1.21 -7.37
CA GLY A 170 -1.06 2.03 -6.20
C GLY A 170 -0.63 3.47 -6.49
N ASP A 171 0.11 3.73 -7.59
CA ASP A 171 0.53 5.09 -7.96
C ASP A 171 -0.69 5.92 -8.39
N ASP A 172 -1.55 5.36 -9.24
CA ASP A 172 -2.78 6.02 -9.70
C ASP A 172 -3.75 6.26 -8.52
N LEU A 173 -3.87 5.30 -7.58
CA LEU A 173 -4.67 5.50 -6.37
C LEU A 173 -4.15 6.65 -5.51
N THR A 174 -2.82 6.78 -5.39
CA THR A 174 -2.22 7.87 -4.64
C THR A 174 -2.52 9.22 -5.32
N LYS A 175 -2.41 9.30 -6.64
CA LYS A 175 -2.75 10.51 -7.43
C LYS A 175 -4.23 10.87 -7.34
N GLU A 176 -5.11 9.89 -7.43
CA GLU A 176 -6.55 10.08 -7.24
C GLU A 176 -6.88 10.60 -5.84
N TRP A 177 -6.21 10.08 -4.81
CA TRP A 177 -6.37 10.55 -3.43
C TRP A 177 -5.87 12.00 -3.29
N LEU A 178 -4.66 12.32 -3.76
CA LEU A 178 -4.11 13.68 -3.75
C LEU A 178 -5.01 14.69 -4.48
N THR A 179 -5.69 14.27 -5.54
CA THR A 179 -6.65 15.11 -6.26
C THR A 179 -7.93 15.38 -5.45
N LYS A 180 -8.37 14.43 -4.63
CA LYS A 180 -9.62 14.53 -3.84
C LYS A 180 -9.47 15.36 -2.56
N ILE A 181 -8.26 15.45 -2.02
CA ILE A 181 -7.97 16.16 -0.77
C ILE A 181 -7.56 17.64 -0.98
N GLN A 182 -7.43 18.05 -2.25
CA GLN A 182 -7.30 19.46 -2.63
C GLN A 182 -8.58 20.23 -2.29
#